data_AF-A0A9P1FZD3-F1
#
_entry.id   AF-A0A9P1FZD3-F1
#
_cell.length_a   1.000
_cell.length_b   1.000
_cell.length_c   1.000
_cell.angle_alpha   90.00
_cell.angle_beta   90.00
_cell.angle_gamma   90.00
#
_symmetry.space_group_name_H-M   'P 1'
#
loop_
_entity.id
_entity.type
_entity.pdbx_description
1 polymer ?
#
loop_
_entity_poly.entity_id
_entity_poly.type
_entity_poly.pdbx_seq_one_letter_code
_entity_poly.pdbx_strand_id
1 'polypeptide(L)'
;MSAVLAMAGAAEPEGEPSRDAKSWTTVGWAAFPLEKFQRCKEAVLQGADRPGLQEFASSPMGAVWEVRKTSVRSLGGTLSSSTAPRRKSLRASRTAAEMDRALKDPNFVIFELVTKENVPELLSKKILQLSDDQIYYLAVQQCPFLPDSTFTANFKLRARHCTIQPRVIGPWVCTTTSTSPAHALFKYYIAIDDLSNENSLEEACVGPLLRLLGNNAASSEHPFQVGGEISYPVCSSEVQAMTLGFFAFKRMDLKLVRIEYPGLITTEPAISHPMGAFWMLPLETLSKYRDWKTVQLNYAPFQMCMTWLTEDCYSSEDLYKDAMTTNLKKRKSALIAEVAELKDALNMKQAELASIENSLSSDR
;
A
#
# COMPACT_ATOMS: atom_id res chain seq x y z
N MET A 1 35.85 1.63 61.04
CA MET A 1 36.73 0.57 60.49
C MET A 1 37.30 1.06 59.17
N SER A 2 38.52 0.66 58.83
CA SER A 2 39.28 1.03 57.62
C SER A 2 38.46 0.87 56.33
N ALA A 3 38.51 1.74 55.31
CA ALA A 3 39.63 2.41 54.61
C ALA A 3 40.36 1.51 53.58
N VAL A 4 41.11 2.18 52.67
CA VAL A 4 41.80 1.67 51.45
C VAL A 4 40.82 1.49 50.26
N LEU A 5 40.98 2.11 49.09
CA LEU A 5 41.94 3.14 48.61
C LEU A 5 41.31 4.02 47.49
N ALA A 6 42.06 4.99 46.96
CA ALA A 6 41.81 5.74 45.72
C ALA A 6 42.66 5.19 44.54
N MET A 7 42.40 5.65 43.32
CA MET A 7 43.39 6.42 42.53
C MET A 7 42.68 7.18 41.39
N ALA A 8 43.07 8.43 41.20
CA ALA A 8 42.68 9.23 40.04
C ALA A 8 43.72 9.09 38.91
N GLY A 9 43.28 9.29 37.67
CA GLY A 9 44.15 9.53 36.52
C GLY A 9 43.52 10.60 35.65
N ALA A 10 43.96 11.85 35.81
CA ALA A 10 43.43 12.99 35.08
C ALA A 10 44.25 13.28 33.82
N ALA A 11 43.56 13.56 32.72
CA ALA A 11 44.05 14.33 31.60
C ALA A 11 42.86 15.13 31.02
N GLU A 12 43.04 16.44 30.88
CA GLU A 12 42.10 17.36 30.21
C GLU A 12 42.30 17.29 28.67
N PRO A 13 41.67 18.15 27.85
CA PRO A 13 40.24 18.09 27.53
C PRO A 13 40.04 18.07 25.99
N GLU A 14 39.56 16.98 25.41
CA GLU A 14 39.33 16.93 23.95
C GLU A 14 37.86 17.12 23.56
N GLY A 15 37.60 18.29 22.96
CA GLY A 15 36.42 18.54 22.14
C GLY A 15 35.27 19.26 22.84
N GLU A 16 35.16 20.58 22.59
CA GLU A 16 33.83 21.18 22.48
C GLU A 16 33.00 20.37 21.46
N PRO A 17 31.71 20.08 21.71
CA PRO A 17 30.87 19.50 20.68
C PRO A 17 30.80 20.48 19.51
N SER A 18 31.38 20.08 18.37
CA SER A 18 31.42 20.85 17.13
C SER A 18 30.08 21.54 16.85
N ARG A 19 30.07 22.88 16.87
CA ARG A 19 28.85 23.69 16.86
C ARG A 19 28.01 23.59 15.58
N ASP A 20 28.48 22.91 14.53
CA ASP A 20 27.84 22.86 13.21
C ASP A 20 27.64 21.44 12.63
N ALA A 21 27.55 20.42 13.48
CA ALA A 21 27.00 19.12 13.08
C ALA A 21 25.47 19.19 12.90
N LYS A 22 24.98 19.95 11.90
CA LYS A 22 23.53 20.09 11.62
C LYS A 22 22.87 18.71 11.51
N SER A 23 21.94 18.44 12.41
CA SER A 23 21.15 17.21 12.43
C SER A 23 20.27 17.11 11.20
N TRP A 24 20.19 15.91 10.62
CA TRP A 24 19.31 15.66 9.48
C TRP A 24 17.85 15.80 9.91
N THR A 25 17.13 16.74 9.31
CA THR A 25 15.70 17.01 9.53
C THR A 25 14.88 16.39 8.42
N THR A 26 13.79 15.71 8.75
CA THR A 26 12.89 15.12 7.75
C THR A 26 12.04 16.19 7.08
N VAL A 27 12.06 16.19 5.74
CA VAL A 27 11.23 17.07 4.88
C VAL A 27 9.87 16.44 4.65
N GLY A 28 9.84 15.14 4.32
CA GLY A 28 8.62 14.41 4.02
C GLY A 28 8.90 13.01 3.49
N TRP A 29 7.83 12.31 3.10
CA TRP A 29 7.87 10.90 2.70
C TRP A 29 7.22 10.68 1.34
N ALA A 30 7.85 9.86 0.50
CA ALA A 30 7.28 9.32 -0.73
C ALA A 30 7.14 7.79 -0.60
N ALA A 31 6.36 7.16 -1.47
CA ALA A 31 6.15 5.71 -1.46
C ALA A 31 6.12 5.14 -2.88
N PHE A 32 6.61 3.91 -3.06
CA PHE A 32 6.33 3.08 -4.23
C PHE A 32 5.70 1.75 -3.78
N PRO A 33 4.70 1.22 -4.50
CA PRO A 33 4.33 -0.20 -4.37
C PRO A 33 5.55 -1.07 -4.68
N LEU A 34 5.71 -2.20 -3.99
CA LEU A 34 6.90 -3.05 -4.14
C LEU A 34 7.13 -3.48 -5.60
N GLU A 35 6.06 -3.78 -6.34
CA GLU A 35 6.13 -4.13 -7.77
C GLU A 35 6.68 -2.98 -8.64
N LYS A 36 6.31 -1.72 -8.34
CA LYS A 36 6.87 -0.54 -9.00
C LYS A 36 8.34 -0.38 -8.64
N PHE A 37 8.68 -0.52 -7.35
CA PHE A 37 10.06 -0.42 -6.89
C PHE A 37 11.00 -1.41 -7.58
N GLN A 38 10.60 -2.69 -7.70
CA GLN A 38 11.43 -3.69 -8.40
C GLN A 38 11.58 -3.37 -9.89
N ARG A 39 10.50 -2.97 -10.58
CA ARG A 39 10.59 -2.52 -11.99
C ARG A 39 11.54 -1.33 -12.15
N CYS A 40 11.46 -0.35 -11.27
CA CYS A 40 12.35 0.80 -11.24
C CYS A 40 13.82 0.41 -10.99
N LYS A 41 14.07 -0.48 -10.01
CA LYS A 41 15.40 -1.02 -9.69
C LYS A 41 16.07 -1.71 -10.89
N GLU A 42 15.28 -2.41 -11.70
CA GLU A 42 15.76 -3.06 -12.93
C GLU A 42 16.03 -2.05 -14.05
N ALA A 43 15.13 -1.09 -14.26
CA ALA A 43 15.22 -0.11 -15.35
C ALA A 43 16.38 0.88 -15.22
N VAL A 44 16.77 1.27 -14.00
CA VAL A 44 17.80 2.30 -13.74
C VAL A 44 19.14 2.04 -14.45
N LEU A 45 19.53 0.77 -14.60
CA LEU A 45 20.79 0.40 -15.24
C LEU A 45 20.68 0.12 -16.75
N GLN A 46 19.46 0.17 -17.30
CA GLN A 46 19.21 0.03 -18.73
C GLN A 46 19.23 1.39 -19.45
N GLY A 47 19.54 2.48 -18.75
CA GLY A 47 19.51 3.85 -19.29
C GLY A 47 18.10 4.40 -19.54
N ALA A 48 17.06 3.64 -19.15
CA ALA A 48 15.66 4.02 -19.30
C ALA A 48 15.26 5.16 -18.33
N ASP A 49 14.07 5.69 -18.56
CA ASP A 49 13.50 6.84 -17.86
C ASP A 49 13.63 6.72 -16.34
N ARG A 50 14.38 7.67 -15.74
CA ARG A 50 14.84 7.53 -14.34
C ARG A 50 13.68 7.81 -13.40
N PRO A 51 13.38 6.93 -12.41
CA PRO A 51 12.25 7.10 -11.52
C PRO A 51 12.48 8.28 -10.55
N GLY A 52 11.99 9.45 -10.92
CA GLY A 52 12.04 10.65 -10.10
C GLY A 52 11.03 10.64 -8.95
N LEU A 53 11.50 10.97 -7.75
CA LEU A 53 10.69 11.37 -6.61
C LEU A 53 10.70 12.89 -6.52
N GLN A 54 9.52 13.50 -6.53
CA GLN A 54 9.34 14.95 -6.47
C GLN A 54 8.32 15.40 -5.42
N GLU A 55 7.34 14.54 -5.12
CA GLU A 55 6.25 14.80 -4.19
C GLU A 55 6.51 14.02 -2.89
N PHE A 56 6.44 14.72 -1.75
CA PHE A 56 6.71 14.17 -0.43
C PHE A 56 5.58 14.58 0.54
N ALA A 57 4.78 13.62 0.96
CA ALA A 57 3.70 13.84 1.93
C ALA A 57 4.26 14.10 3.35
N SER A 58 3.42 14.61 4.24
CA SER A 58 3.73 14.89 5.65
C SER A 58 3.77 13.66 6.58
N SER A 59 3.56 12.44 6.07
CA SER A 59 3.76 11.19 6.82
C SER A 59 3.94 9.98 5.89
N PRO A 60 4.53 8.86 6.37
CA PRO A 60 4.62 7.61 5.59
C PRO A 60 3.26 7.07 5.13
N MET A 61 2.24 7.14 5.99
CA MET A 61 0.88 6.70 5.65
C MET A 61 0.24 7.64 4.62
N GLY A 62 0.47 8.96 4.73
CA GLY A 62 0.07 9.94 3.72
C GLY A 62 0.69 9.66 2.35
N ALA A 63 1.97 9.29 2.30
CA ALA A 63 2.64 8.93 1.05
C ALA A 63 1.99 7.72 0.36
N VAL A 64 1.66 6.67 1.13
CA VAL A 64 0.97 5.47 0.62
C VAL A 64 -0.45 5.79 0.19
N TRP A 65 -1.14 6.66 0.94
CA TRP A 65 -2.47 7.14 0.62
C TRP A 65 -2.51 7.89 -0.72
N GLU A 66 -1.58 8.79 -1.00
CA GLU A 66 -1.49 9.47 -2.32
C GLU A 66 -1.15 8.49 -3.46
N VAL A 67 -0.30 7.49 -3.22
CA VAL A 67 -0.01 6.42 -4.19
C VAL A 67 -1.27 5.60 -4.51
N ARG A 68 -2.04 5.21 -3.49
CA ARG A 68 -3.30 4.47 -3.68
C ARG A 68 -4.35 5.33 -4.39
N LYS A 69 -4.52 6.61 -4.01
CA LYS A 69 -5.37 7.57 -4.76
C LYS A 69 -4.97 7.65 -6.22
N THR A 70 -3.68 7.82 -6.50
CA THR A 70 -3.16 8.02 -7.87
C THR A 70 -3.36 6.77 -8.72
N SER A 71 -3.15 5.59 -8.14
CA SER A 71 -3.41 4.30 -8.78
C SER A 71 -4.90 4.12 -9.08
N VAL A 72 -5.79 4.36 -8.12
CA VAL A 72 -7.24 4.26 -8.35
C VAL A 72 -7.75 5.31 -9.35
N ARG A 73 -7.21 6.53 -9.32
CA ARG A 73 -7.52 7.59 -10.31
C ARG A 73 -7.04 7.23 -11.73
N SER A 74 -5.93 6.49 -11.89
CA SER A 74 -5.47 6.06 -13.21
C SER A 74 -6.37 4.97 -13.82
N LEU A 75 -7.03 4.18 -12.97
CA LEU A 75 -8.07 3.21 -13.35
C LEU A 75 -9.45 3.85 -13.61
N GLY A 76 -9.61 5.16 -13.35
CA GLY A 76 -10.87 5.88 -13.52
C GLY A 76 -11.78 5.92 -12.29
N GLY A 77 -11.28 5.53 -11.11
CA GLY A 77 -11.99 5.60 -9.83
C GLY A 77 -11.63 6.83 -8.98
N THR A 78 -12.12 6.84 -7.74
CA THR A 78 -11.82 7.86 -6.71
C THR A 78 -11.82 7.27 -5.30
N LEU A 79 -10.98 7.80 -4.41
CA LEU A 79 -10.92 7.44 -2.98
C LEU A 79 -11.35 8.60 -2.07
N SER A 80 -11.99 9.63 -2.64
CA SER A 80 -12.64 10.70 -1.89
C SER A 80 -14.04 10.91 -2.43
N SER A 81 -15.01 11.08 -1.53
CA SER A 81 -16.37 11.51 -1.85
C SER A 81 -16.42 12.85 -2.59
N SER A 82 -15.42 13.71 -2.40
CA SER A 82 -15.32 15.05 -3.00
C SER A 82 -14.59 15.14 -4.34
N THR A 83 -13.81 14.13 -4.76
CA THR A 83 -13.00 14.24 -6.00
C THR A 83 -13.58 13.41 -7.12
N ALA A 84 -13.84 14.07 -8.26
CA ALA A 84 -14.36 13.41 -9.46
C ALA A 84 -13.34 12.42 -10.07
N PRO A 85 -13.80 11.31 -10.66
CA PRO A 85 -12.93 10.36 -11.37
C PRO A 85 -12.35 10.94 -12.67
N ARG A 86 -11.18 10.44 -13.09
CA ARG A 86 -10.66 10.69 -14.45
C ARG A 86 -11.50 9.93 -15.47
N ARG A 87 -12.50 10.60 -16.06
CA ARG A 87 -13.50 9.99 -16.97
C ARG A 87 -12.88 9.28 -18.20
N LYS A 88 -12.71 7.96 -18.07
CA LYS A 88 -13.17 6.97 -19.05
C LYS A 88 -13.99 5.95 -18.27
N SER A 89 -15.14 5.51 -18.80
CA SER A 89 -16.06 4.60 -18.11
C SER A 89 -15.33 3.38 -17.52
N LEU A 90 -15.52 3.10 -16.23
CA LEU A 90 -14.96 1.94 -15.53
C LEU A 90 -15.38 0.65 -16.25
N ARG A 91 -14.49 0.07 -17.06
CA ARG A 91 -14.78 -1.16 -17.82
C ARG A 91 -14.69 -2.38 -16.88
N ALA A 92 -15.86 -2.74 -16.34
CA ALA A 92 -16.08 -3.66 -15.23
C ALA A 92 -15.12 -4.86 -15.10
N SER A 93 -14.79 -5.57 -16.19
CA SER A 93 -14.11 -6.87 -16.12
C SER A 93 -12.59 -6.84 -15.94
N ARG A 94 -11.88 -5.78 -16.36
CA ARG A 94 -10.43 -5.65 -16.11
C ARG A 94 -10.11 -4.76 -14.91
N THR A 95 -10.86 -3.68 -14.72
CA THR A 95 -10.55 -2.69 -13.68
C THR A 95 -10.79 -3.22 -12.26
N ALA A 96 -11.68 -4.19 -12.04
CA ALA A 96 -12.00 -4.68 -10.69
C ALA A 96 -10.79 -5.33 -10.00
N ALA A 97 -10.07 -6.24 -10.66
CA ALA A 97 -8.90 -6.90 -10.08
C ALA A 97 -7.69 -5.93 -9.91
N GLU A 98 -7.56 -4.96 -10.82
CA GLU A 98 -6.53 -3.92 -10.75
C GLU A 98 -6.81 -2.93 -9.61
N MET A 99 -8.08 -2.58 -9.38
CA MET A 99 -8.53 -1.71 -8.32
C MET A 99 -8.47 -2.40 -6.95
N ASP A 100 -8.84 -3.68 -6.89
CA ASP A 100 -8.64 -4.51 -5.69
C ASP A 100 -7.15 -4.57 -5.30
N ARG A 101 -6.25 -4.78 -6.27
CA ARG A 101 -4.80 -4.72 -6.05
C ARG A 101 -4.36 -3.33 -5.57
N ALA A 102 -4.81 -2.26 -6.22
CA ALA A 102 -4.46 -0.89 -5.83
C ALA A 102 -4.94 -0.52 -4.41
N LEU A 103 -6.03 -1.12 -3.93
CA LEU A 103 -6.59 -0.93 -2.59
C LEU A 103 -5.93 -1.81 -1.54
N LYS A 104 -5.62 -3.08 -1.87
CA LYS A 104 -5.23 -4.12 -0.91
C LYS A 104 -3.75 -4.52 -0.95
N ASP A 105 -2.95 -4.10 -1.95
CA ASP A 105 -1.50 -4.38 -1.95
C ASP A 105 -0.89 -3.88 -0.63
N PRO A 106 -0.32 -4.78 0.19
CA PRO A 106 0.23 -4.40 1.47
C PRO A 106 1.67 -3.90 1.37
N ASN A 107 2.41 -4.19 0.29
CA ASN A 107 3.86 -4.08 0.28
C ASN A 107 4.34 -2.77 -0.37
N PHE A 108 5.01 -1.93 0.41
CA PHE A 108 5.55 -0.66 -0.07
C PHE A 108 7.03 -0.49 0.29
N VAL A 109 7.71 0.33 -0.50
CA VAL A 109 8.97 0.96 -0.12
C VAL A 109 8.68 2.44 0.14
N ILE A 110 8.93 2.88 1.38
CA ILE A 110 8.83 4.28 1.78
C ILE A 110 10.20 4.92 1.62
N PHE A 111 10.22 6.13 1.07
CA PHE A 111 11.40 6.98 0.94
C PHE A 111 11.22 8.19 1.85
N GLU A 112 12.03 8.29 2.88
CA GLU A 112 12.18 9.50 3.69
C GLU A 112 13.18 10.44 3.00
N LEU A 113 12.76 11.67 2.72
CA LEU A 113 13.66 12.76 2.33
C LEU A 113 14.09 13.52 3.58
N VAL A 114 15.40 13.53 3.84
CA VAL A 114 16.00 14.33 4.91
C VAL A 114 16.93 15.40 4.37
N THR A 115 17.07 16.51 5.09
CA THR A 115 17.94 17.63 4.74
C THR A 115 18.79 18.10 5.92
N LYS A 116 19.94 18.74 5.65
CA LYS A 116 20.71 19.53 6.62
C LYS A 116 20.35 21.02 6.61
N GLU A 117 19.59 21.48 5.61
CA GLU A 117 19.17 22.87 5.51
C GLU A 117 17.90 23.13 6.34
N ASN A 118 17.68 24.39 6.70
CA ASN A 118 16.46 24.79 7.40
C ASN A 118 15.27 24.73 6.43
N VAL A 119 14.21 23.98 6.76
CA VAL A 119 13.06 23.78 5.86
C VAL A 119 12.34 25.10 5.49
N PRO A 120 12.06 26.03 6.43
CA PRO A 120 11.62 27.39 6.09
C PRO A 120 12.53 28.14 5.11
N GLU A 121 13.86 28.04 5.23
CA GLU A 121 14.77 28.63 4.23
C GLU A 121 14.60 28.00 2.85
N LEU A 122 14.51 26.67 2.77
CA LEU A 122 14.29 25.96 1.50
C LEU A 122 12.97 26.35 0.81
N LEU A 123 11.92 26.61 1.60
CA LEU A 123 10.65 27.14 1.11
C LEU A 123 10.79 28.59 0.60
N SER A 124 11.47 29.47 1.33
CA SER A 124 11.70 30.86 0.91
C SER A 124 12.55 30.97 -0.37
N LYS A 125 13.54 30.07 -0.52
CA LYS A 125 14.39 29.92 -1.73
C LYS A 125 13.64 29.22 -2.89
N LYS A 126 12.41 28.75 -2.69
CA LYS A 126 11.60 27.94 -3.63
C LYS A 126 12.25 26.64 -4.11
N ILE A 127 13.21 26.12 -3.34
CA ILE A 127 13.81 24.79 -3.55
C ILE A 127 12.81 23.70 -3.13
N LEU A 128 12.06 24.00 -2.06
CA LEU A 128 10.81 23.33 -1.71
C LEU A 128 9.63 24.25 -2.01
N GLN A 129 8.49 23.66 -2.30
CA GLN A 129 7.18 24.30 -2.34
C GLN A 129 6.21 23.43 -1.51
N LEU A 130 5.21 24.03 -0.88
CA LEU A 130 4.21 23.32 -0.09
C LEU A 130 2.83 23.57 -0.69
N SER A 131 2.08 22.50 -0.94
CA SER A 131 0.67 22.59 -1.37
C SER A 131 -0.29 22.65 -0.19
N ASP A 132 -1.52 23.06 -0.46
CA ASP A 132 -2.61 23.11 0.53
C ASP A 132 -2.85 21.73 1.20
N ASP A 133 -2.68 20.64 0.44
CA ASP A 133 -2.77 19.23 0.89
C ASP A 133 -1.58 18.77 1.77
N GLN A 134 -0.69 19.68 2.19
CA GLN A 134 0.52 19.39 2.98
C GLN A 134 1.52 18.45 2.27
N ILE A 135 1.55 18.49 0.93
CA ILE A 135 2.55 17.80 0.10
C ILE A 135 3.66 18.78 -0.24
N TYR A 136 4.89 18.40 0.09
CA TYR A 136 6.12 19.10 -0.29
C TYR A 136 6.54 18.70 -1.70
N TYR A 137 6.78 19.69 -2.55
CA TYR A 137 7.28 19.55 -3.91
C TYR A 137 8.71 20.04 -3.98
N LEU A 138 9.61 19.16 -4.43
CA LEU A 138 11.01 19.48 -4.64
C LEU A 138 11.21 20.05 -6.05
N ALA A 139 11.99 21.12 -6.18
CA ALA A 139 12.27 21.74 -7.49
C ALA A 139 13.04 20.80 -8.45
N VAL A 140 13.82 19.86 -7.90
CA VAL A 140 14.65 18.90 -8.65
C VAL A 140 14.26 17.47 -8.25
N GLN A 141 13.89 16.63 -9.21
CA GLN A 141 13.53 15.24 -8.96
C GLN A 141 14.72 14.43 -8.41
N GLN A 142 14.51 13.65 -7.36
CA GLN A 142 15.51 12.74 -6.80
C GLN A 142 15.31 11.33 -7.33
N CYS A 143 16.34 10.74 -7.93
CA CYS A 143 16.34 9.32 -8.25
C CYS A 143 16.80 8.53 -7.01
N PRO A 144 15.98 7.63 -6.42
CA PRO A 144 16.38 6.91 -5.22
C PRO A 144 17.55 5.94 -5.43
N PHE A 145 17.85 5.59 -6.68
CA PHE A 145 18.89 4.63 -7.06
C PHE A 145 20.15 5.27 -7.63
N LEU A 146 20.37 6.58 -7.51
CA LEU A 146 21.60 7.22 -8.00
C LEU A 146 22.34 7.91 -6.86
N PRO A 147 23.60 7.53 -6.58
CA PRO A 147 24.46 8.33 -5.73
C PRO A 147 24.85 9.62 -6.46
N ASP A 148 24.41 10.72 -5.87
CA ASP A 148 24.95 12.08 -5.97
C ASP A 148 24.99 12.80 -7.34
N SER A 149 24.14 13.82 -7.43
CA SER A 149 24.40 15.08 -8.14
C SER A 149 24.52 16.19 -7.08
N THR A 150 25.12 17.35 -7.38
CA THR A 150 25.48 18.39 -6.38
C THR A 150 24.40 18.83 -5.37
N PHE A 151 23.13 18.51 -5.63
CA PHE A 151 22.00 18.64 -4.69
C PHE A 151 22.11 17.78 -3.42
N THR A 152 22.82 16.65 -3.45
CA THR A 152 22.83 15.61 -2.39
C THR A 152 23.70 15.89 -1.18
N ALA A 153 24.61 16.87 -1.23
CA ALA A 153 25.41 17.25 -0.06
C ALA A 153 24.53 17.67 1.12
N ASN A 154 23.38 18.30 0.80
CA ASN A 154 22.40 18.82 1.77
C ASN A 154 21.11 17.99 1.85
N PHE A 155 20.89 17.01 0.97
CA PHE A 155 19.68 16.17 0.92
C PHE A 155 20.03 14.69 0.78
N LYS A 156 19.35 13.83 1.55
CA LYS A 156 19.48 12.36 1.41
C LYS A 156 18.10 11.70 1.36
N LEU A 157 18.01 10.66 0.53
CA LEU A 157 16.91 9.71 0.57
C LEU A 157 17.32 8.49 1.42
N ARG A 158 16.38 8.04 2.25
CA ARG A 158 16.46 6.81 3.03
C ARG A 158 15.27 5.94 2.70
N ALA A 159 15.49 4.70 2.28
CA ALA A 159 14.41 3.79 1.93
C ALA A 159 14.21 2.71 3.01
N ARG A 160 12.96 2.35 3.27
CA ARG A 160 12.58 1.22 4.14
C ARG A 160 11.43 0.44 3.52
N HIS A 161 11.46 -0.88 3.68
CA HIS A 161 10.33 -1.72 3.31
C HIS A 161 9.28 -1.71 4.43
N CYS A 162 8.00 -1.61 4.07
CA CYS A 162 6.90 -1.79 5.02
C CYS A 162 5.76 -2.65 4.45
N THR A 163 5.00 -3.23 5.37
CA THR A 163 3.67 -3.78 5.11
C THR A 163 2.61 -2.88 5.70
N ILE A 164 1.52 -2.67 4.97
CA ILE A 164 0.38 -1.85 5.39
C ILE A 164 -0.89 -2.69 5.25
N GLN A 165 -1.51 -2.98 6.38
CA GLN A 165 -2.67 -3.86 6.47
C GLN A 165 -3.66 -3.28 7.49
N PRO A 166 -4.97 -3.31 7.21
CA PRO A 166 -5.95 -3.07 8.25
C PRO A 166 -5.88 -4.21 9.27
N ARG A 167 -5.94 -3.88 10.56
CA ARG A 167 -5.97 -4.86 11.66
C ARG A 167 -7.00 -4.46 12.69
N VAL A 168 -7.73 -5.45 13.19
CA VAL A 168 -8.49 -5.36 14.43
C VAL A 168 -7.48 -5.21 15.58
N ILE A 169 -7.67 -4.18 16.42
CA ILE A 169 -6.74 -3.80 17.51
C ILE A 169 -7.29 -4.08 18.91
N GLY A 170 -8.50 -4.62 19.02
CA GLY A 170 -9.15 -4.94 20.30
C GLY A 170 -9.96 -6.23 20.26
N PRO A 171 -10.49 -6.68 21.40
CA PRO A 171 -11.35 -7.86 21.45
C PRO A 171 -12.65 -7.62 20.69
N TRP A 172 -13.21 -8.70 20.12
CA TRP A 172 -14.56 -8.68 19.58
C TRP A 172 -15.59 -8.65 20.73
N VAL A 173 -16.38 -7.59 20.80
CA VAL A 173 -17.50 -7.44 21.72
C VAL A 173 -18.75 -8.00 21.06
N CYS A 174 -19.29 -9.08 21.59
CA CYS A 174 -20.56 -9.66 21.17
C CYS A 174 -21.73 -8.95 21.88
N THR A 175 -22.80 -8.65 21.14
CA THR A 175 -23.93 -7.83 21.63
C THR A 175 -25.29 -8.48 21.50
N THR A 176 -25.39 -9.61 20.78
CA THR A 176 -26.61 -10.42 20.68
C THR A 176 -26.31 -11.88 21.02
N THR A 177 -27.15 -12.50 21.83
CA THR A 177 -27.00 -13.91 22.24
C THR A 177 -27.59 -14.84 21.18
N SER A 178 -26.74 -15.44 20.34
CA SER A 178 -27.18 -16.48 19.42
C SER A 178 -27.35 -17.83 20.12
N THR A 179 -28.43 -18.53 19.79
CA THR A 179 -28.72 -19.91 20.21
C THR A 179 -28.26 -20.95 19.19
N SER A 180 -27.72 -20.52 18.04
CA SER A 180 -27.23 -21.40 16.98
C SER A 180 -25.84 -21.97 17.31
N PRO A 181 -25.57 -23.25 17.00
CA PRO A 181 -24.23 -23.82 17.16
C PRO A 181 -23.23 -23.10 16.23
N ALA A 182 -22.03 -22.81 16.73
CA ALA A 182 -21.05 -21.92 16.08
C ALA A 182 -20.52 -22.41 14.71
N HIS A 183 -20.81 -23.65 14.32
CA HIS A 183 -20.21 -24.33 13.16
C HIS A 183 -21.09 -24.32 11.89
N ALA A 184 -21.67 -23.17 11.51
CA ALA A 184 -22.20 -22.93 10.14
C ALA A 184 -22.54 -21.44 9.84
N LEU A 185 -21.98 -20.46 10.57
CA LEU A 185 -22.38 -19.06 10.37
C LEU A 185 -21.64 -18.39 9.20
N PHE A 186 -22.37 -17.88 8.22
CA PHE A 186 -21.87 -16.95 7.22
C PHE A 186 -21.52 -15.61 7.87
N LYS A 187 -20.42 -15.01 7.45
CA LYS A 187 -19.88 -13.78 8.06
C LYS A 187 -19.93 -12.62 7.07
N TYR A 188 -20.54 -11.53 7.51
CA TYR A 188 -20.67 -10.30 6.75
C TYR A 188 -20.09 -9.14 7.54
N TYR A 189 -19.38 -8.26 6.85
CA TYR A 189 -18.56 -7.22 7.44
C TYR A 189 -18.91 -5.86 6.85
N ILE A 190 -18.97 -4.86 7.72
CA ILE A 190 -19.06 -3.44 7.35
C ILE A 190 -18.26 -2.60 8.36
N ALA A 191 -17.51 -1.63 7.86
CA ALA A 191 -16.87 -0.63 8.69
C ALA A 191 -17.83 0.55 8.93
N ILE A 192 -17.84 1.06 10.14
CA ILE A 192 -18.64 2.20 10.56
C ILE A 192 -17.78 3.26 11.23
N ASP A 193 -18.21 4.52 11.12
CA ASP A 193 -17.61 5.64 11.82
C ASP A 193 -17.81 5.47 13.34
N ASP A 194 -16.78 5.80 14.13
CA ASP A 194 -16.84 5.68 15.57
C ASP A 194 -17.66 6.83 16.18
N LEU A 195 -18.92 6.49 16.47
CA LEU A 195 -19.81 7.27 17.32
C LEU A 195 -19.72 6.74 18.76
N SER A 196 -19.81 7.67 19.70
CA SER A 196 -19.65 7.49 21.15
C SER A 196 -20.77 6.69 21.85
N ASN A 197 -21.61 5.98 21.09
CA ASN A 197 -22.73 5.20 21.59
C ASN A 197 -22.48 3.69 21.53
N GLU A 198 -23.19 2.98 22.39
CA GLU A 198 -23.07 1.55 22.64
C GLU A 198 -23.59 0.71 21.47
N ASN A 199 -22.67 0.28 20.60
CA ASN A 199 -22.87 -0.89 19.72
C ASN A 199 -24.14 -0.90 18.84
N SER A 200 -24.60 0.27 18.38
CA SER A 200 -25.74 0.39 17.48
C SER A 200 -25.29 0.60 16.03
N LEU A 201 -25.53 -0.40 15.17
CA LEU A 201 -25.39 -0.27 13.72
C LEU A 201 -26.43 0.71 13.13
N GLU A 202 -27.58 0.87 13.78
CA GLU A 202 -28.70 1.70 13.32
C GLU A 202 -28.37 3.19 13.38
N GLU A 203 -27.53 3.61 14.33
CA GLU A 203 -27.04 4.98 14.46
C GLU A 203 -25.82 5.27 13.58
N ALA A 204 -25.21 4.25 12.97
CA ALA A 204 -23.98 4.40 12.21
C ALA A 204 -24.18 5.15 10.89
N CYS A 205 -23.45 6.26 10.71
CA CYS A 205 -23.47 7.03 9.48
C CYS A 205 -22.77 6.28 8.33
N VAL A 206 -23.50 5.47 7.55
CA VAL A 206 -22.96 4.78 6.35
C VAL A 206 -22.87 5.65 5.10
N GLY A 207 -23.38 6.89 5.15
CA GLY A 207 -23.42 7.82 4.02
C GLY A 207 -22.07 8.05 3.29
N PRO A 208 -20.94 8.23 4.00
CA PRO A 208 -19.62 8.35 3.35
C PRO A 208 -19.21 7.10 2.55
N LEU A 209 -19.53 5.90 3.04
CA LEU A 209 -19.23 4.63 2.38
C LEU A 209 -20.12 4.42 1.15
N LEU A 210 -21.42 4.70 1.26
CA LEU A 210 -22.34 4.69 0.11
C LEU A 210 -21.89 5.68 -0.98
N ARG A 211 -21.54 6.92 -0.62
CA ARG A 211 -21.01 7.92 -1.57
C ARG A 211 -19.73 7.44 -2.24
N LEU A 212 -18.80 6.81 -1.51
CA LEU A 212 -17.58 6.26 -2.07
C LEU A 212 -17.89 5.16 -3.11
N LEU A 213 -18.77 4.22 -2.78
CA LEU A 213 -19.16 3.14 -3.68
C LEU A 213 -19.94 3.67 -4.90
N GLY A 214 -20.90 4.57 -4.70
CA GLY A 214 -21.67 5.23 -5.76
C GLY A 214 -20.81 6.01 -6.75
N ASN A 215 -19.80 6.75 -6.26
CA ASN A 215 -18.83 7.47 -7.11
C ASN A 215 -17.93 6.54 -7.95
N ASN A 216 -17.82 5.25 -7.57
CA ASN A 216 -17.03 4.23 -8.26
C ASN A 216 -17.91 3.17 -8.97
N ALA A 217 -19.22 3.40 -9.06
CA ALA A 217 -20.13 2.51 -9.75
C ALA A 217 -19.90 2.52 -11.27
N ALA A 218 -20.07 1.37 -11.92
CA ALA A 218 -19.95 1.25 -13.37
C ALA A 218 -21.16 1.85 -14.14
N SER A 219 -22.30 2.04 -13.47
CA SER A 219 -23.55 2.58 -14.03
C SER A 219 -24.13 3.68 -13.11
N SER A 220 -24.88 4.61 -13.72
CA SER A 220 -25.67 5.62 -13.04
C SER A 220 -26.97 5.09 -12.40
N GLU A 221 -27.23 3.78 -12.46
CA GLU A 221 -28.41 3.14 -11.85
C GLU A 221 -28.03 2.18 -10.70
N HIS A 222 -26.83 2.35 -10.13
CA HIS A 222 -26.30 1.43 -9.14
C HIS A 222 -26.91 1.67 -7.73
N PRO A 223 -27.31 0.62 -6.99
CA PRO A 223 -27.94 0.73 -5.65
C PRO A 223 -27.09 1.33 -4.51
N PHE A 224 -25.90 1.88 -4.79
CA PHE A 224 -25.10 2.62 -3.80
C PHE A 224 -25.35 4.14 -3.84
N GLN A 225 -26.26 4.61 -4.69
CA GLN A 225 -26.64 6.03 -4.72
C GLN A 225 -27.42 6.42 -3.47
N VAL A 226 -27.24 7.68 -3.05
CA VAL A 226 -27.85 8.20 -1.82
C VAL A 226 -29.27 8.67 -2.13
N GLY A 227 -30.28 7.86 -1.77
CA GLY A 227 -31.69 8.24 -1.87
C GLY A 227 -32.63 7.22 -1.23
N GLY A 228 -33.81 7.68 -0.77
CA GLY A 228 -34.91 6.84 -0.29
C GLY A 228 -34.71 6.25 1.10
N GLU A 229 -33.88 5.20 1.21
CA GLU A 229 -33.81 4.32 2.37
C GLU A 229 -32.37 4.06 2.82
N ILE A 230 -32.16 3.89 4.13
CA ILE A 230 -30.84 3.57 4.67
C ILE A 230 -30.56 2.08 4.42
N SER A 231 -29.57 1.80 3.57
CA SER A 231 -29.07 0.44 3.30
C SER A 231 -27.57 0.33 3.58
N TYR A 232 -27.18 -0.78 4.19
CA TYR A 232 -25.82 -1.04 4.66
C TYR A 232 -25.09 -1.95 3.67
N PRO A 233 -24.01 -1.49 3.01
CA PRO A 233 -23.22 -2.31 2.09
C PRO A 233 -22.29 -3.24 2.88
N VAL A 234 -22.68 -4.51 3.01
CA VAL A 234 -21.86 -5.53 3.69
C VAL A 234 -21.11 -6.40 2.68
N CYS A 235 -19.92 -6.86 3.03
CA CYS A 235 -19.14 -7.81 2.22
C CYS A 235 -18.62 -8.99 3.06
N SER A 236 -18.28 -10.11 2.42
CA SER A 236 -17.78 -11.31 3.11
C SER A 236 -16.30 -11.25 3.50
N SER A 237 -15.59 -10.16 3.18
CA SER A 237 -14.16 -9.98 3.45
C SER A 237 -13.91 -8.90 4.50
N GLU A 238 -13.33 -9.32 5.62
CA GLU A 238 -12.91 -8.44 6.73
C GLU A 238 -11.99 -7.31 6.24
N VAL A 239 -10.94 -7.69 5.49
CA VAL A 239 -9.94 -6.76 4.93
C VAL A 239 -10.57 -5.76 3.96
N GLN A 240 -11.54 -6.19 3.14
CA GLN A 240 -12.26 -5.29 2.22
C GLN A 240 -13.08 -4.26 2.99
N ALA A 241 -13.88 -4.69 3.97
CA ALA A 241 -14.69 -3.80 4.80
C ALA A 241 -13.82 -2.76 5.53
N MET A 242 -12.76 -3.19 6.20
CA MET A 242 -11.83 -2.29 6.90
C MET A 242 -11.14 -1.31 5.94
N THR A 243 -10.64 -1.80 4.80
CA THR A 243 -9.96 -0.96 3.80
C THR A 243 -10.89 0.13 3.27
N LEU A 244 -12.13 -0.22 2.92
CA LEU A 244 -13.11 0.72 2.38
C LEU A 244 -13.64 1.69 3.44
N GLY A 245 -13.80 1.25 4.69
CA GLY A 245 -14.09 2.14 5.81
C GLY A 245 -13.04 3.23 5.96
N PHE A 246 -11.76 2.85 5.97
CA PHE A 246 -10.65 3.81 6.03
C PHE A 246 -10.71 4.83 4.88
N PHE A 247 -10.97 4.40 3.65
CA PHE A 247 -11.13 5.30 2.50
C PHE A 247 -12.38 6.21 2.58
N ALA A 248 -13.49 5.68 3.09
CA ALA A 248 -14.77 6.39 3.18
C ALA A 248 -14.80 7.45 4.29
N PHE A 249 -14.36 7.08 5.49
CA PHE A 249 -14.46 7.89 6.69
C PHE A 249 -13.22 8.76 6.95
N LYS A 250 -12.05 8.38 6.41
CA LYS A 250 -10.77 9.10 6.57
C LYS A 250 -10.34 9.31 8.03
N ARG A 251 -10.80 8.44 8.94
CA ARG A 251 -10.37 8.39 10.34
C ARG A 251 -9.42 7.22 10.54
N MET A 252 -8.50 7.36 11.50
CA MET A 252 -7.57 6.30 11.89
C MET A 252 -8.29 5.22 12.71
N ASP A 253 -9.12 5.66 13.66
CA ASP A 253 -9.94 4.81 14.52
C ASP A 253 -11.33 4.63 13.95
N LEU A 254 -11.70 3.37 13.70
CA LEU A 254 -13.01 2.96 13.18
C LEU A 254 -13.47 1.67 13.86
N LYS A 255 -14.78 1.41 13.83
CA LYS A 255 -15.36 0.14 14.30
C LYS A 255 -15.69 -0.75 13.12
N LEU A 256 -15.35 -2.03 13.23
CA LEU A 256 -15.73 -3.07 12.30
C LEU A 256 -16.90 -3.86 12.92
N VAL A 257 -17.99 -3.98 12.17
CA VAL A 257 -19.14 -4.80 12.53
C VAL A 257 -19.06 -6.12 11.79
N ARG A 258 -19.21 -7.24 12.51
CA ARG A 258 -19.30 -8.60 11.98
C ARG A 258 -20.66 -9.18 12.33
N ILE A 259 -21.47 -9.35 11.30
CA ILE A 259 -22.78 -9.98 11.34
C ILE A 259 -22.60 -11.46 11.01
N GLU A 260 -22.97 -12.36 11.92
CA GLU A 260 -22.88 -13.81 11.73
C GLU A 260 -24.30 -14.41 11.69
N TYR A 261 -24.61 -15.16 10.63
CA TYR A 261 -25.96 -15.68 10.38
C TYR A 261 -25.92 -17.14 9.85
N PRO A 262 -26.85 -18.05 10.23
CA PRO A 262 -26.79 -19.48 9.83
C PRO A 262 -27.06 -19.78 8.34
N GLY A 263 -27.19 -18.77 7.48
CA GLY A 263 -27.44 -18.91 6.06
C GLY A 263 -27.00 -17.66 5.29
N LEU A 264 -27.46 -17.51 4.05
CA LEU A 264 -27.28 -16.25 3.33
C LEU A 264 -28.14 -15.14 3.97
N ILE A 265 -27.54 -13.98 4.21
CA ILE A 265 -28.19 -12.82 4.82
C ILE A 265 -29.25 -12.16 3.92
N THR A 266 -29.33 -12.55 2.66
CA THR A 266 -30.40 -12.19 1.73
C THR A 266 -30.52 -13.28 0.67
N THR A 267 -31.69 -13.40 0.04
CA THR A 267 -31.92 -14.25 -1.13
C THR A 267 -31.31 -13.66 -2.40
N GLU A 268 -30.94 -12.38 -2.40
CA GLU A 268 -30.34 -11.71 -3.55
C GLU A 268 -28.84 -12.02 -3.69
N PRO A 269 -28.32 -12.17 -4.93
CA PRO A 269 -26.89 -12.34 -5.17
C PRO A 269 -26.12 -11.06 -4.80
N ALA A 270 -24.84 -11.21 -4.45
CA ALA A 270 -23.97 -10.07 -4.21
C ALA A 270 -23.85 -9.21 -5.48
N ILE A 271 -23.96 -7.90 -5.32
CA ILE A 271 -23.77 -6.93 -6.40
C ILE A 271 -22.27 -6.87 -6.70
N SER A 272 -21.92 -7.12 -7.96
CA SER A 272 -20.54 -7.03 -8.45
C SER A 272 -20.15 -5.57 -8.68
N HIS A 273 -19.16 -5.07 -7.94
CA HIS A 273 -18.69 -3.70 -8.01
C HIS A 273 -17.15 -3.65 -8.15
N PRO A 274 -16.56 -2.60 -8.78
CA PRO A 274 -15.12 -2.50 -8.93
C PRO A 274 -14.29 -2.47 -7.62
N MET A 275 -14.92 -2.22 -6.47
CA MET A 275 -14.29 -2.30 -5.13
C MET A 275 -14.55 -3.61 -4.39
N GLY A 276 -15.11 -4.62 -5.07
CA GLY A 276 -15.44 -5.94 -4.55
C GLY A 276 -16.94 -6.26 -4.61
N ALA A 277 -17.35 -7.41 -4.07
CA ALA A 277 -18.75 -7.81 -4.02
C ALA A 277 -19.41 -7.35 -2.71
N PHE A 278 -20.67 -6.89 -2.78
CA PHE A 278 -21.43 -6.44 -1.61
C PHE A 278 -22.89 -6.88 -1.68
N TRP A 279 -23.50 -7.07 -0.51
CA TRP A 279 -24.96 -7.13 -0.36
C TRP A 279 -25.45 -5.83 0.26
N MET A 280 -26.61 -5.35 -0.20
CA MET A 280 -27.29 -4.21 0.41
C MET A 280 -28.30 -4.72 1.43
N LEU A 281 -28.14 -4.32 2.69
CA LEU A 281 -29.07 -4.67 3.76
C LEU A 281 -29.88 -3.43 4.17
N PRO A 282 -31.19 -3.39 3.88
CA PRO A 282 -32.06 -2.33 4.40
C PRO A 282 -32.03 -2.28 5.94
N LEU A 283 -32.11 -1.08 6.50
CA LEU A 283 -32.15 -0.87 7.96
C LEU A 283 -33.24 -1.72 8.63
N GLU A 284 -34.45 -1.76 8.08
CA GLU A 284 -35.55 -2.57 8.64
C GLU A 284 -35.20 -4.06 8.76
N THR A 285 -34.41 -4.59 7.82
CA THR A 285 -33.98 -5.98 7.80
C THR A 285 -32.97 -6.24 8.93
N LEU A 286 -32.07 -5.29 9.18
CA LEU A 286 -31.12 -5.34 10.31
C LEU A 286 -31.82 -5.19 11.67
N SER A 287 -32.81 -4.30 11.80
CA SER A 287 -33.60 -4.17 13.03
C SER A 287 -34.33 -5.48 13.36
N LYS A 288 -34.98 -6.11 12.36
CA LYS A 288 -35.63 -7.43 12.51
C LYS A 288 -34.62 -8.52 12.93
N TYR A 289 -33.38 -8.45 12.44
CA TYR A 289 -32.32 -9.42 12.80
C TYR A 289 -31.83 -9.30 14.25
N ARG A 290 -31.96 -8.15 14.90
CA ARG A 290 -31.59 -8.00 16.33
C ARG A 290 -32.46 -8.86 17.25
N ASP A 291 -33.75 -9.00 16.91
CA ASP A 291 -34.71 -9.82 17.65
C ASP A 291 -34.58 -11.32 17.34
N TRP A 292 -33.87 -11.66 16.26
CA TRP A 292 -33.65 -13.05 15.85
C TRP A 292 -32.50 -13.66 16.66
N LYS A 293 -32.83 -14.59 17.56
CA LYS A 293 -31.89 -15.41 18.36
C LYS A 293 -30.91 -16.29 17.56
N THR A 294 -30.85 -16.11 16.25
CA THR A 294 -29.94 -16.79 15.31
C THR A 294 -28.84 -15.86 14.80
N VAL A 295 -28.99 -14.52 14.90
CA VAL A 295 -28.03 -13.54 14.38
C VAL A 295 -27.09 -13.07 15.49
N GLN A 296 -25.78 -13.11 15.23
CA GLN A 296 -24.77 -12.58 16.15
C GLN A 296 -24.13 -11.30 15.61
N LEU A 297 -24.27 -10.21 16.35
CA LEU A 297 -23.61 -8.93 16.07
C LEU A 297 -22.38 -8.78 16.97
N ASN A 298 -21.21 -8.73 16.33
CA ASN A 298 -19.92 -8.52 16.99
C ASN A 298 -19.28 -7.22 16.50
N TYR A 299 -18.67 -6.46 17.41
CA TYR A 299 -17.98 -5.20 17.11
C TYR A 299 -16.52 -5.29 17.55
N ALA A 300 -15.60 -4.75 16.77
CA ALA A 300 -14.21 -4.57 17.20
C ALA A 300 -13.59 -3.30 16.61
N PRO A 301 -12.74 -2.57 17.36
CA PRO A 301 -12.00 -1.44 16.82
C PRO A 301 -10.91 -1.93 15.84
N PHE A 302 -10.71 -1.21 14.75
CA PHE A 302 -9.65 -1.49 13.79
C PHE A 302 -8.93 -0.20 13.34
N GLN A 303 -7.70 -0.36 12.87
CA GLN A 303 -6.86 0.70 12.33
C GLN A 303 -6.13 0.22 11.06
N MET A 304 -5.66 1.17 10.24
CA MET A 304 -4.70 0.88 9.17
C MET A 304 -3.27 0.85 9.74
N CYS A 305 -2.75 -0.35 10.00
CA CYS A 305 -1.43 -0.51 10.64
C CYS A 305 -0.32 -0.57 9.60
N MET A 306 0.78 0.15 9.87
CA MET A 306 2.04 0.03 9.12
C MET A 306 3.07 -0.72 9.97
N THR A 307 3.73 -1.72 9.38
CA THR A 307 4.82 -2.48 10.02
C THR A 307 6.07 -2.39 9.15
N TRP A 308 7.16 -1.88 9.70
CA TRP A 308 8.46 -1.87 9.02
C TRP A 308 9.01 -3.30 8.93
N LEU A 309 9.44 -3.70 7.73
CA LEU A 309 10.04 -5.02 7.49
C LEU A 309 11.56 -5.01 7.67
N THR A 310 12.18 -3.82 7.68
CA THR A 310 13.62 -3.64 7.86
C THR A 310 13.88 -2.64 8.98
N GLU A 311 14.75 -3.00 9.93
CA GLU A 311 15.18 -2.09 11.00
C GLU A 311 16.03 -0.95 10.43
N ASP A 312 16.96 -1.29 9.54
CA ASP A 312 17.80 -0.32 8.85
C ASP A 312 17.11 0.37 7.67
N CYS A 313 17.62 1.57 7.38
CA CYS A 313 17.32 2.35 6.19
C CYS A 313 18.39 2.10 5.12
N TYR A 314 17.98 1.77 3.90
CA TYR A 314 18.88 1.74 2.75
C TYR A 314 19.16 3.16 2.28
N SER A 315 20.44 3.50 2.08
CA SER A 315 20.82 4.73 1.39
C SER A 315 20.68 4.57 -0.13
N SER A 316 20.70 5.67 -0.90
CA SER A 316 20.74 5.61 -2.36
C SER A 316 21.95 4.87 -2.92
N GLU A 317 23.08 4.84 -2.20
CA GLU A 317 24.23 4.00 -2.57
C GLU A 317 23.91 2.51 -2.42
N ASP A 318 23.26 2.11 -1.32
CA ASP A 318 22.93 0.70 -1.07
C ASP A 318 21.89 0.21 -2.08
N LEU A 319 20.89 1.05 -2.37
CA LEU A 319 19.91 0.80 -3.42
C LEU A 319 20.56 0.66 -4.81
N TYR A 320 21.57 1.48 -5.13
CA TYR A 320 22.32 1.38 -6.38
C TYR A 320 23.18 0.10 -6.44
N LYS A 321 23.91 -0.22 -5.37
CA LYS A 321 24.73 -1.44 -5.25
C LYS A 321 23.87 -2.71 -5.36
N ASP A 322 22.68 -2.70 -4.76
CA ASP A 322 21.69 -3.78 -4.86
C ASP A 322 21.07 -3.87 -6.27
N ALA A 323 20.72 -2.74 -6.89
CA ALA A 323 20.28 -2.69 -8.29
C ALA A 323 21.34 -3.27 -9.25
N MET A 324 22.61 -2.91 -9.06
CA MET A 324 23.74 -3.41 -9.83
C MET A 324 23.96 -4.90 -9.63
N THR A 325 23.98 -5.36 -8.38
CA THR A 325 24.11 -6.78 -8.04
C THR A 325 22.97 -7.62 -8.64
N THR A 326 21.74 -7.10 -8.60
CA THR A 326 20.55 -7.77 -9.15
C THR A 326 20.62 -7.88 -10.67
N ASN A 327 20.95 -6.79 -11.37
CA ASN A 327 21.10 -6.79 -12.82
C ASN A 327 22.26 -7.67 -13.30
N LEU A 328 23.41 -7.64 -12.62
CA LEU A 328 24.55 -8.51 -12.93
C LEU A 328 24.20 -9.99 -12.76
N LYS A 329 23.45 -10.36 -11.71
CA LYS A 329 22.93 -11.73 -11.54
C LYS A 329 22.00 -12.13 -12.69
N LYS A 330 21.04 -11.29 -13.08
CA LYS A 330 20.14 -11.56 -14.22
C LYS A 330 20.89 -11.68 -15.55
N ARG A 331 21.85 -10.79 -15.85
CA ARG A 331 22.64 -10.86 -17.09
C ARG A 331 23.54 -12.09 -17.10
N LYS A 332 24.13 -12.48 -15.96
CA LYS A 332 24.87 -13.73 -15.83
C LYS A 332 24.00 -14.96 -16.12
N SER A 333 22.79 -15.05 -15.57
CA SER A 333 21.89 -16.17 -15.87
C SER A 333 21.44 -16.20 -17.34
N ALA A 334 21.17 -15.04 -17.95
CA ALA A 334 20.82 -14.95 -19.37
C ALA A 334 21.98 -15.42 -20.27
N LEU A 335 23.22 -14.98 -20.01
CA LEU A 335 24.40 -15.42 -20.74
C LEU A 335 24.68 -16.92 -20.58
N ILE A 336 24.39 -17.50 -19.41
CA ILE A 336 24.53 -18.95 -19.21
C ILE A 336 23.52 -19.73 -20.06
N ALA A 337 22.28 -19.25 -20.19
CA ALA A 337 21.27 -19.85 -21.06
C ALA A 337 21.67 -19.70 -22.55
N GLU A 338 22.06 -18.50 -22.98
CA GLU A 338 22.54 -18.21 -24.35
C GLU A 338 23.73 -19.11 -24.74
N VAL A 339 24.69 -19.34 -23.82
CA VAL A 339 25.81 -20.27 -24.03
C VAL A 339 25.37 -21.73 -24.08
N ALA A 340 24.30 -22.13 -23.38
CA ALA A 340 23.76 -23.49 -23.47
C ALA A 340 23.07 -23.70 -24.83
N GLU A 341 22.19 -22.79 -25.25
CA GLU A 341 21.51 -22.83 -26.55
C GLU A 341 22.52 -22.87 -27.72
N LEU A 342 23.57 -22.05 -27.67
CA LEU A 342 24.64 -22.05 -28.67
C LEU A 342 25.45 -23.36 -28.70
N LYS A 343 25.65 -24.01 -27.54
CA LYS A 343 26.31 -25.33 -27.48
C LYS A 343 25.44 -26.42 -28.08
N ASP A 344 24.14 -26.43 -27.78
CA ASP A 344 23.22 -27.42 -28.33
C ASP A 344 23.06 -27.25 -29.84
N ALA A 345 22.97 -26.01 -30.33
CA ALA A 345 22.99 -25.70 -31.76
C ALA A 345 24.30 -26.13 -32.44
N LEU A 346 25.47 -25.92 -31.79
CA LEU A 346 26.76 -26.39 -32.30
C LEU A 346 26.83 -27.92 -32.37
N ASN A 347 26.37 -28.62 -31.32
CA ASN A 347 26.31 -30.08 -31.28
C ASN A 347 25.43 -30.64 -32.41
N MET A 348 24.27 -30.02 -32.67
CA MET A 348 23.41 -30.37 -33.81
C MET A 348 24.14 -30.17 -35.15
N LYS A 349 24.83 -29.04 -35.35
CA LYS A 349 25.60 -28.79 -36.58
C LYS A 349 26.79 -29.72 -36.76
N GLN A 350 27.45 -30.14 -35.68
CA GLN A 350 28.49 -31.17 -35.74
C GLN A 350 27.91 -32.55 -36.13
N ALA A 351 26.73 -32.91 -35.63
CA ALA A 351 26.04 -34.13 -36.03
C ALA A 351 25.58 -34.12 -37.49
N GLU A 352 25.05 -32.98 -37.97
CA GLU A 352 24.72 -32.77 -39.39
C GLU A 352 25.95 -32.94 -40.30
N LEU A 353 27.08 -32.30 -39.94
CA LEU A 353 28.33 -32.41 -40.70
C LEU A 353 28.85 -33.85 -40.75
N ALA A 354 28.92 -34.54 -39.61
CA ALA A 354 29.34 -35.94 -39.55
C ALA A 354 28.43 -36.86 -40.39
N SER A 355 27.13 -36.57 -40.47
CA SER A 355 26.22 -37.30 -41.36
C SER A 355 26.54 -37.06 -42.84
N ILE A 356 26.83 -35.81 -43.23
CA ILE A 356 27.19 -35.45 -44.61
C ILE A 356 28.53 -36.06 -45.02
N GLU A 357 29.54 -36.02 -44.13
CA GLU A 357 30.86 -36.65 -44.36
C GLU A 357 30.73 -38.16 -44.57
N ASN A 358 29.92 -38.84 -43.73
CA ASN A 358 29.64 -40.26 -43.90
C ASN A 358 28.99 -40.56 -45.27
N SER A 359 27.97 -39.80 -45.68
CA SER A 359 27.34 -39.97 -47.01
C SER A 359 28.30 -39.73 -48.17
N LEU A 360 29.14 -38.69 -48.10
CA LEU A 360 30.17 -38.41 -49.11
C LEU A 360 31.27 -39.48 -49.17
N SER A 361 31.48 -40.21 -48.08
CA SER A 361 32.44 -41.31 -48.01
C SER A 361 31.89 -42.64 -48.57
N SER A 362 30.56 -42.83 -48.57
CA SER A 362 29.91 -44.03 -49.13
C SER A 362 29.68 -43.99 -50.64
N ASP A 363 29.76 -42.80 -51.25
CA ASP A 363 29.64 -42.60 -52.71
C ASP A 363 31.02 -42.67 -53.44
N ARG A 364 32.04 -43.25 -52.79
CA ARG A 364 33.38 -43.50 -53.34
C ARG A 364 33.74 -44.99 -53.27
#